data_AF-A0A8T0I0Y0-F1
#
_entry.id   AF-A0A8T0I0Y0-F1
#
_cell.length_a   1.000
_cell.length_b   1.000
_cell.length_c   1.000
_cell.angle_alpha   90.00
_cell.angle_beta   90.00
_cell.angle_gamma   90.00
#
_symmetry.space_group_name_H-M   'P 1'
#
loop_
_entity.id
_entity.type
_entity.pdbx_description
1 polymer ?
#
loop_
_entity_poly.entity_id
_entity_poly.type
_entity_poly.pdbx_seq_one_letter_code
_entity_poly.pdbx_strand_id
1 'polypeptide(L)'
;MIMTDQDHDGSHIKGLLINFIHSFWPSLLKIPSFLVEFITPIVKATNKQKTLPFYTMPEYEAWKESLNGETNGWTIKYYKGLGTSTAKEGKEYFRELIKQEKRLHVGERDRW
;
A
#
# COMPACT_ATOMS: atom_id res chain seq x y z
N MET A 1 8.35 10.91 -0.74
CA MET A 1 7.17 10.02 -0.72
C MET A 1 6.62 9.86 -2.13
N ILE A 2 6.47 8.64 -2.61
CA ILE A 2 5.89 8.29 -3.92
C ILE A 2 4.51 7.69 -3.67
N MET A 3 3.49 8.25 -4.32
CA MET A 3 2.12 7.75 -4.31
C MET A 3 1.74 7.43 -5.75
N THR A 4 1.68 6.15 -6.08
CA THR A 4 1.20 5.68 -7.39
C THR A 4 0.10 4.66 -7.16
N ASP A 5 -0.71 4.43 -8.20
CA ASP A 5 -1.65 3.31 -8.20
C ASP A 5 -0.91 1.97 -7.98
N GLN A 6 -1.65 1.00 -7.46
CA GLN A 6 -1.17 -0.37 -7.20
C GLN A 6 -1.26 -1.27 -8.43
N ASP A 7 -1.25 -0.69 -9.62
CA ASP A 7 -1.26 -1.41 -10.88
C ASP A 7 0.14 -1.48 -11.51
N HIS A 8 0.20 -2.11 -12.68
CA HIS A 8 1.42 -2.25 -13.45
C HIS A 8 2.00 -0.90 -13.86
N ASP A 9 1.14 0.07 -14.20
CA ASP A 9 1.55 1.41 -14.61
C ASP A 9 2.18 2.19 -13.44
N GLY A 10 1.59 2.10 -12.25
CA GLY A 10 2.17 2.67 -11.04
C GLY A 10 3.54 2.07 -10.71
N SER A 11 3.69 0.75 -10.89
CA SER A 11 4.99 0.06 -10.72
C SER A 11 6.04 0.56 -11.71
N HIS A 12 5.64 0.80 -12.96
CA HIS A 12 6.53 1.32 -13.99
C HIS A 12 6.96 2.78 -13.72
N ILE A 13 6.01 3.63 -13.31
CA ILE A 13 6.28 5.02 -12.90
C ILE A 13 7.23 5.07 -11.71
N LYS A 14 7.05 4.18 -10.72
CA LYS A 14 7.98 4.03 -9.58
C LYS A 14 9.38 3.69 -10.05
N GLY A 15 9.51 2.72 -10.96
CA GLY A 15 10.79 2.33 -11.53
C GLY A 15 11.50 3.48 -12.25
N LEU A 16 10.77 4.26 -13.05
CA LEU A 16 11.32 5.43 -13.74
C LEU A 16 11.80 6.50 -12.76
N LEU A 17 11.04 6.78 -11.70
CA LEU A 17 11.42 7.76 -10.69
C LEU A 17 12.66 7.33 -9.90
N ILE A 18 12.71 6.05 -9.50
CA ILE A 18 13.88 5.47 -8.83
C ILE A 18 15.10 5.55 -9.74
N ASN A 19 14.95 5.16 -11.01
CA ASN A 19 16.02 5.20 -11.99
C ASN A 19 16.53 6.62 -12.22
N PHE A 20 15.64 7.60 -12.28
CA PHE A 20 15.99 9.01 -12.38
C PHE A 20 16.83 9.46 -11.18
N ILE A 21 16.38 9.22 -9.95
CA ILE A 21 17.11 9.59 -8.73
C ILE A 21 18.46 8.87 -8.65
N HIS A 22 18.48 7.56 -8.97
CA HIS A 22 19.70 6.77 -8.96
C HIS A 22 20.74 7.28 -9.98
N SER A 23 20.29 7.72 -11.16
CA SER A 23 21.19 8.18 -12.23
C SER A 23 21.85 9.52 -11.92
N PHE A 24 21.13 10.45 -11.28
CA PHE A 24 21.63 11.80 -11.02
C PHE A 24 22.18 11.97 -9.59
N TRP A 25 21.61 11.27 -8.61
CA TRP A 25 21.93 11.43 -7.18
C TRP A 25 21.85 10.10 -6.40
N PRO A 26 22.74 9.14 -6.69
CA PRO A 26 22.72 7.83 -6.03
C PRO A 26 22.92 7.91 -4.51
N SER A 27 23.58 8.96 -4.00
CA SER A 27 23.76 9.19 -2.57
C SER A 27 22.45 9.45 -1.83
N LEU A 28 21.44 10.03 -2.48
CA LEU A 28 20.15 10.31 -1.84
C LEU A 28 19.40 9.02 -1.48
N LEU A 29 19.54 7.96 -2.28
CA LEU A 29 18.94 6.65 -1.99
C LEU A 29 19.56 5.95 -0.78
N LYS A 30 20.76 6.37 -0.35
CA LYS A 30 21.42 5.83 0.85
C LYS A 30 20.92 6.48 2.14
N ILE A 31 20.21 7.61 2.05
CA ILE A 31 19.66 8.29 3.22
C ILE A 31 18.42 7.51 3.68
N PRO A 32 18.39 7.02 4.93
CA PRO A 32 17.21 6.32 5.46
C PRO A 32 15.96 7.18 5.30
N SER A 33 14.86 6.55 4.88
CA SER A 33 13.56 7.21 4.69
C SER A 33 13.54 8.33 3.63
N PHE A 34 14.57 8.49 2.80
CA PHE A 34 14.54 9.46 1.70
C PHE A 34 13.50 9.08 0.64
N LEU A 35 13.50 7.81 0.23
CA LEU A 35 12.49 7.26 -0.66
C LEU A 35 11.50 6.43 0.15
N VAL A 36 10.26 6.90 0.21
CA VAL A 36 9.16 6.20 0.89
C VAL A 36 8.05 6.00 -0.14
N GLU A 37 7.53 4.78 -0.22
CA GLU A 37 6.37 4.45 -1.02
C GLU A 37 5.12 4.37 -0.13
N PHE A 38 4.01 4.88 -0.65
CA PHE A 38 2.71 4.65 -0.05
C PHE A 38 1.91 3.66 -0.89
N ILE A 39 1.50 2.57 -0.23
CA ILE A 39 0.76 1.46 -0.85
C ILE A 39 -0.68 1.50 -0.34
N THR A 40 -1.65 1.59 -1.25
CA THR A 40 -3.08 1.52 -0.91
C THR A 40 -3.61 0.09 -1.05
N PRO A 41 -4.55 -0.37 -0.22
CA PRO A 41 -5.17 -1.67 -0.42
C PRO A 41 -5.97 -1.70 -1.73
N ILE A 42 -5.86 -2.79 -2.49
CA ILE A 42 -6.59 -3.01 -3.74
C ILE A 42 -7.98 -3.60 -3.48
N VAL A 43 -8.16 -4.33 -2.37
CA VAL A 43 -9.43 -4.90 -1.93
C VAL A 43 -9.60 -4.64 -0.45
N LYS A 44 -10.81 -4.30 -0.03
CA LYS A 44 -11.18 -4.17 1.38
C LYS A 44 -12.43 -5.00 1.64
N ALA A 45 -12.32 -5.99 2.52
CA ALA A 45 -13.46 -6.75 3.02
C ALA A 45 -13.91 -6.16 4.35
N THR A 46 -15.18 -5.80 4.47
CA THR A 46 -15.74 -5.24 5.71
C THR A 46 -16.93 -6.05 6.18
N ASN A 47 -16.90 -6.49 7.43
CA ASN A 47 -18.04 -7.04 8.16
C ASN A 47 -18.34 -6.08 9.34
N LYS A 48 -19.52 -6.21 9.97
CA LYS A 48 -20.05 -5.38 11.06
C LYS A 48 -19.03 -5.00 12.15
N GLN A 49 -18.03 -5.84 12.41
CA GLN A 49 -17.04 -5.65 13.47
C GLN A 49 -15.60 -5.54 12.98
N LYS A 50 -15.30 -5.90 11.73
CA LYS A 50 -13.92 -6.07 11.24
C LYS A 50 -13.78 -5.57 9.81
N THR A 51 -12.64 -4.93 9.55
CA THR A 51 -12.23 -4.46 8.23
C THR A 51 -10.87 -5.07 7.92
N LEU A 52 -10.77 -5.76 6.79
CA LEU A 52 -9.57 -6.43 6.32
C LEU A 52 -9.12 -5.78 5.01
N PRO A 53 -7.99 -5.06 5.00
CA PRO A 53 -7.35 -4.59 3.77
C PRO A 53 -6.49 -5.69 3.15
N PHE A 54 -6.53 -5.80 1.83
CA PHE A 54 -5.66 -6.68 1.03
C PHE A 54 -4.91 -5.83 0.01
N TYR A 55 -3.60 -6.04 -0.09
CA TYR A 55 -2.71 -5.25 -0.95
C TYR A 55 -2.40 -5.98 -2.25
N THR A 56 -2.65 -7.29 -2.31
CA THR A 56 -2.54 -8.08 -3.54
C THR A 56 -3.78 -8.94 -3.78
N MET A 57 -4.05 -9.31 -5.04
CA MET A 57 -5.17 -10.18 -5.38
C MET A 57 -4.98 -11.59 -4.82
N PRO A 58 -3.77 -12.19 -4.88
CA PRO A 58 -3.52 -13.48 -4.25
C PRO A 58 -3.79 -13.51 -2.75
N GLU A 59 -3.46 -12.45 -2.00
CA GLU A 59 -3.80 -12.35 -0.56
C GLU A 59 -5.31 -12.41 -0.32
N TYR A 60 -6.07 -11.68 -1.14
CA TYR A 60 -7.53 -11.67 -1.07
C TYR A 60 -8.13 -13.03 -1.43
N GLU A 61 -7.62 -13.67 -2.49
CA GLU A 61 -8.07 -14.99 -2.95
C GLU A 61 -7.80 -16.07 -1.90
N ALA A 62 -6.59 -16.11 -1.34
CA ALA A 62 -6.25 -17.03 -0.26
C ALA A 62 -7.13 -16.83 0.98
N TRP A 63 -7.43 -15.58 1.34
CA TRP A 63 -8.36 -15.29 2.43
C TRP A 63 -9.78 -15.77 2.11
N LYS A 64 -10.26 -15.53 0.88
CA LYS A 64 -11.58 -15.98 0.45
C LYS A 64 -11.69 -17.51 0.45
N GLU A 65 -10.65 -18.22 0.01
CA GLU A 65 -10.56 -19.67 0.06
C GLU A 65 -10.56 -20.20 1.49
N SER A 66 -9.91 -19.52 2.42
CA SER A 66 -9.92 -19.89 3.85
C SER A 66 -11.32 -19.85 4.48
N LEU A 67 -12.26 -19.14 3.86
CA LEU A 67 -13.67 -19.09 4.24
C LEU A 67 -14.54 -20.09 3.46
N ASN A 68 -13.92 -21.11 2.84
CA ASN A 68 -14.60 -22.05 1.94
C ASN A 68 -15.30 -21.35 0.76
N GLY A 69 -14.82 -20.17 0.35
CA GLY A 69 -15.44 -19.35 -0.69
C GLY A 69 -16.69 -18.57 -0.24
N GLU A 70 -17.17 -18.77 0.99
CA GLU A 70 -18.33 -18.08 1.53
C GLU A 70 -17.95 -16.74 2.15
N THR A 71 -18.26 -15.67 1.40
CA THR A 71 -18.10 -14.28 1.88
C THR A 71 -19.41 -13.71 2.44
N ASN A 72 -20.34 -14.59 2.82
CA ASN A 72 -21.64 -14.20 3.36
C ASN A 72 -21.45 -13.34 4.62
N GLY A 73 -21.93 -12.10 4.58
CA GLY A 73 -21.75 -11.11 5.65
C GLY A 73 -20.55 -10.18 5.50
N TRP A 74 -19.75 -10.33 4.44
CA TRP A 74 -18.69 -9.39 4.09
C TRP A 74 -19.08 -8.51 2.90
N THR A 75 -18.95 -7.20 3.06
CA THR A 75 -18.98 -6.23 1.96
C THR A 75 -17.58 -6.13 1.36
N ILE A 76 -17.44 -6.54 0.10
CA ILE A 76 -16.16 -6.48 -0.62
C ILE A 76 -16.14 -5.23 -1.50
N LYS A 77 -15.13 -4.38 -1.31
CA LYS A 77 -14.90 -3.18 -2.13
C LYS A 77 -13.55 -3.27 -2.82
N TYR A 78 -13.56 -3.10 -4.14
CA TYR A 78 -12.37 -3.09 -4.99
C TYR A 78 -11.95 -1.64 -5.26
N TYR A 79 -10.68 -1.33 -5.07
CA TYR A 79 -10.09 -0.02 -5.32
C TYR A 79 -9.19 -0.15 -6.55
N LYS A 80 -9.74 0.16 -7.73
CA LYS A 80 -9.04 0.07 -9.01
C LYS A 80 -8.09 1.25 -9.27
N GLY A 81 -8.15 2.30 -8.44
CA GLY A 81 -7.21 3.42 -8.47
C GLY A 81 -7.44 4.38 -7.30
N LEU A 82 -6.52 5.32 -7.10
CA LEU A 82 -6.53 6.30 -6.01
C LEU A 82 -7.81 7.15 -6.00
N GLY A 83 -8.41 7.38 -7.17
CA GLY A 83 -9.67 8.12 -7.33
C GLY A 83 -10.95 7.37 -6.88
N THR A 84 -10.88 6.06 -6.58
CA THR A 84 -12.04 5.29 -6.11
C THR A 84 -12.27 5.42 -4.59
N SER A 85 -11.36 6.11 -3.89
CA SER A 85 -11.44 6.34 -2.44
C SER A 85 -12.31 7.55 -2.13
N THR A 86 -13.24 7.41 -1.18
CA THR A 86 -14.03 8.54 -0.68
C THR A 86 -13.15 9.48 0.15
N ALA A 87 -13.54 10.76 0.27
CA ALA A 87 -12.80 11.73 1.09
C ALA A 87 -12.66 11.30 2.57
N LYS A 88 -13.62 10.52 3.09
CA LYS A 88 -13.55 9.93 4.42
C LYS A 88 -12.45 8.87 4.52
N GLU A 89 -12.38 7.96 3.55
CA GLU A 89 -11.33 6.93 3.45
C GLU A 89 -9.96 7.58 3.24
N GLY A 90 -9.86 8.60 2.39
CA GLY A 90 -8.64 9.39 2.21
C GLY A 90 -8.10 9.94 3.52
N LYS A 91 -8.94 10.58 4.33
CA LYS A 91 -8.54 11.09 5.66
C LYS A 91 -8.07 9.98 6.60
N GLU A 92 -8.68 8.80 6.53
CA GLU A 92 -8.31 7.65 7.35
C GLU A 92 -6.96 7.07 6.91
N TYR A 93 -6.73 6.97 5.59
CA TYR A 93 -5.44 6.58 5.01
C TYR A 93 -4.31 7.52 5.42
N PHE A 94 -4.52 8.84 5.33
CA PHE A 94 -3.50 9.81 5.76
C PHE A 94 -3.18 9.73 7.27
N ARG A 95 -4.17 9.40 8.11
CA ARG A 95 -3.93 9.19 9.56
C ARG A 95 -3.10 7.93 9.81
N GLU A 96 -3.34 6.86 9.07
CA GLU A 96 -2.55 5.62 9.17
C GLU A 96 -1.15 5.79 8.59
N LEU A 97 -0.98 6.60 7.54
CA LEU A 97 0.30 6.99 6.96
C LEU A 97 1.25 7.59 7.99
N ILE A 98 0.77 8.58 8.76
CA ILE A 98 1.52 9.21 9.85
C ILE A 98 1.91 8.18 10.93
N LYS A 99 1.10 7.13 11.11
CA LYS A 99 1.37 6.05 12.07
C LYS A 99 2.39 5.03 11.54
N GLN A 100 2.40 4.76 10.24
CA GLN A 100 3.38 3.88 9.59
C GLN A 100 4.75 4.56 9.44
N GLU A 101 4.79 5.85 9.10
CA GLU A 101 6.02 6.66 9.04
C GLU A 101 6.74 6.70 10.39
N LYS A 102 6.00 6.80 11.51
CA LYS A 102 6.55 6.69 12.87
C LYS A 102 7.19 5.34 13.18
N ARG A 103 6.81 4.26 12.48
CA ARG A 103 7.31 2.90 12.71
C ARG A 103 8.62 2.62 11.97
N LEU A 104 8.90 3.35 10.90
CA LEU A 104 10.16 3.27 10.15
C LEU A 104 11.38 3.85 10.90
N HIS A 105 11.17 4.52 12.05
CA HIS A 105 12.23 5.12 12.85
C HIS A 105 12.79 4.24 13.99
N VAL A 106 12.49 2.94 14.05
CA VAL A 106 13.12 2.05 15.05
C VAL A 106 13.50 0.73 14.42
N GLY A 107 14.75 0.62 14.01
CA GLY A 107 15.36 -0.64 13.60
C GLY A 107 16.63 -0.42 12.81
N GLU A 108 17.74 -0.12 13.50
CA GLU A 108 19.04 -0.55 13.01
C GLU A 108 18.94 -2.03 12.62
N ARG A 109 19.13 -2.35 11.34
CA ARG A 109 19.50 -3.71 10.94
C ARG A 109 20.29 -3.65 9.65
N ASP A 110 21.60 -3.74 9.84
CA ASP A 110 22.58 -4.18 8.88
C ASP A 110 22.10 -5.47 8.17
N ARG A 111 22.07 -5.42 6.84
CA ARG A 111 22.87 -6.25 5.93
C ARG A 111 22.20 -6.32 4.56
N TRP A 112 23.04 -6.02 3.57
CA TRP A 112 22.84 -6.19 2.13
C TRP A 112 22.47 -7.62 1.76
#